data_AF-A0A6G1RR36-F1
#
_entry.id   AF-A0A6G1RR36-F1
#
_cell.length_a   1.000
_cell.length_b   1.000
_cell.length_c   1.000
_cell.angle_alpha   90.00
_cell.angle_beta   90.00
_cell.angle_gamma   90.00
#
_symmetry.space_group_name_H-M   'P 1'
#
loop_
_entity.id
_entity.type
_entity.pdbx_description
1 polymer ?
#
loop_
_entity_poly.entity_id
_entity_poly.type
_entity_poly.pdbx_seq_one_letter_code
_entity_poly.pdbx_strand_id
1 'polypeptide(L)'
;PICLPGEQLLSMGTKTARFFCRETDAPYSSWRLKTLEEHEAETGMKSKEARKYIFRSLDDIVHVNMVMDLEGSDLLAEKADRREFVSLLKKMLLIDADLRITPAETLNHSFVTMKHLLDFPHSNQVKSCFHIMDVCKCRSNLYDLSNGNKTSLMRP
;
A
#
# COMPACT_ATOMS: atom_id res chain seq x y z
N PRO A 1 12.28 1.71 8.93
CA PRO A 1 12.69 0.52 8.16
C PRO A 1 11.41 -0.19 7.75
N ILE A 2 11.34 -0.93 6.64
CA ILE A 2 10.22 -1.88 6.48
C ILE A 2 10.35 -2.85 7.65
N CYS A 3 9.41 -2.78 8.59
CA CYS A 3 9.52 -3.45 9.88
C CYS A 3 9.56 -4.97 9.69
N LEU A 4 10.17 -5.67 10.65
CA LEU A 4 10.03 -7.11 10.75
C LEU A 4 8.54 -7.46 10.93
N PRO A 5 8.05 -8.55 10.30
CA PRO A 5 6.71 -9.05 10.59
C PRO A 5 6.52 -9.31 12.09
N GLY A 6 5.29 -9.22 12.57
CA GLY A 6 4.97 -9.55 13.97
C GLY A 6 5.40 -10.98 14.32
N GLU A 7 5.77 -11.19 15.59
CA GLU A 7 6.31 -12.48 16.07
C GLU A 7 5.36 -13.67 15.83
N GLN A 8 4.04 -13.42 15.93
CA GLN A 8 3.02 -14.43 15.62
C GLN A 8 3.06 -14.84 14.14
N LEU A 9 3.15 -13.88 13.22
CA LEU A 9 3.25 -14.16 11.78
C LEU A 9 4.49 -14.97 11.45
N LEU A 10 5.63 -14.63 12.05
CA LEU A 10 6.88 -15.37 11.87
C LEU A 10 6.75 -16.78 12.44
N SER A 11 6.15 -16.94 13.62
CA SER A 11 6.01 -18.25 14.26
C SER A 11 5.03 -19.18 13.54
N MET A 12 4.01 -18.65 12.86
CA MET A 12 3.06 -19.43 12.07
C MET A 12 3.53 -19.73 10.64
N GLY A 13 4.55 -19.02 10.15
CA GLY A 13 5.01 -19.15 8.77
C GLY A 13 5.78 -20.45 8.51
N THR A 14 5.27 -21.27 7.60
CA THR A 14 5.89 -22.56 7.20
C THR A 14 7.26 -22.40 6.53
N LYS A 15 7.56 -21.21 6.00
CA LYS A 15 8.83 -20.88 5.33
C LYS A 15 9.69 -19.90 6.13
N THR A 16 9.29 -19.52 7.35
CA THR A 16 10.00 -18.52 8.16
C THR A 16 11.47 -18.87 8.35
N ALA A 17 11.76 -20.13 8.69
CA ALA A 17 13.11 -20.62 8.93
C ALA A 17 14.06 -20.53 7.72
N ARG A 18 13.55 -20.26 6.50
CA ARG A 18 14.39 -20.04 5.31
C ARG A 18 15.06 -18.66 5.30
N PHE A 19 14.49 -17.68 5.99
CA PHE A 19 14.94 -16.29 5.95
C PHE A 19 15.21 -15.71 7.34
N PHE A 20 14.59 -16.28 8.38
CA PHE A 20 14.72 -15.84 9.75
C PHE A 20 15.30 -16.94 10.62
N CYS A 21 15.96 -16.55 11.69
CA CYS A 21 16.43 -17.44 12.74
C CYS A 21 16.17 -16.82 14.12
N ARG A 22 16.31 -17.64 15.16
CA ARG A 22 16.34 -17.22 16.56
C ARG A 22 17.78 -17.44 17.02
N GLU A 23 18.35 -16.46 17.74
CA GLU A 23 19.58 -16.69 18.50
C GLU A 23 19.40 -17.90 19.42
N THR A 24 20.34 -18.85 19.36
CA THR A 24 20.28 -20.13 20.07
C THR A 24 20.56 -20.01 21.57
N ASP A 25 21.15 -18.89 22.01
CA ASP A 25 21.78 -18.81 23.34
C ASP A 25 20.96 -17.99 24.35
N ALA A 26 19.77 -17.51 23.97
CA ALA A 26 18.92 -16.67 24.83
C ALA A 26 17.54 -17.32 25.08
N PRO A 27 17.09 -17.48 26.34
CA PRO A 27 15.78 -18.04 26.70
C PRO A 27 14.56 -17.27 26.14
N TYR A 28 14.76 -16.11 25.53
CA TYR A 28 13.73 -15.22 24.98
C TYR A 28 14.10 -14.71 23.58
N SER A 29 14.78 -15.56 22.81
CA SER A 29 15.28 -15.18 21.51
C SER A 29 14.18 -14.77 20.54
N SER A 30 14.17 -13.50 20.14
CA SER A 30 13.27 -12.95 19.13
C SER A 30 13.70 -13.38 17.73
N TRP A 31 12.75 -13.52 16.82
CA TRP A 31 13.07 -13.71 15.40
C TRP A 31 13.90 -12.54 14.86
N ARG A 32 14.98 -12.86 14.14
CA ARG A 32 15.75 -11.91 13.35
C ARG A 32 15.91 -12.40 11.92
N LEU A 33 16.09 -11.48 10.99
CA LEU A 33 16.49 -11.83 9.63
C LEU A 33 17.90 -12.42 9.65
N LYS A 34 18.13 -13.46 8.85
CA LYS A 34 19.47 -13.99 8.63
C LYS A 34 20.34 -12.92 7.96
N THR A 35 21.63 -12.90 8.31
CA THR A 35 22.59 -12.06 7.57
C THR A 35 22.77 -12.59 6.15
N LEU A 36 23.37 -11.77 5.29
CA LEU A 36 23.63 -12.18 3.91
C LEU A 36 24.54 -13.42 3.87
N GLU A 37 25.52 -13.48 4.77
CA GLU A 37 26.49 -14.57 4.90
C GLU A 37 25.81 -15.84 5.39
N GLU A 38 24.94 -15.76 6.40
CA GLU A 38 24.15 -16.90 6.89
C GLU A 38 23.27 -17.48 5.79
N HIS A 39 22.57 -16.63 5.04
CA HIS A 39 21.72 -17.07 3.95
C HIS A 39 22.50 -17.65 2.77
N GLU A 40 23.63 -17.05 2.42
CA GLU A 40 24.53 -17.55 1.37
C GLU A 40 25.12 -18.91 1.75
N ALA A 41 25.55 -19.09 3.00
CA ALA A 41 26.08 -20.37 3.48
C ALA A 41 25.04 -21.50 3.41
N GLU A 42 23.77 -21.21 3.69
CA GLU A 42 22.69 -22.19 3.65
C GLU A 42 22.18 -22.53 2.25
N THR A 43 22.12 -21.53 1.35
CA THR A 43 21.47 -21.68 0.04
C THR A 43 22.44 -21.73 -1.14
N GLY A 44 23.70 -21.34 -0.92
CA GLY A 44 24.69 -21.10 -1.99
C GLY A 44 24.38 -19.87 -2.85
N MET A 45 23.36 -19.08 -2.52
CA MET A 45 22.93 -17.92 -3.33
C MET A 45 23.49 -16.62 -2.78
N LYS A 46 24.21 -15.87 -3.63
CA LYS A 46 24.67 -14.51 -3.32
C LYS A 46 23.54 -13.51 -3.44
N SER A 47 23.31 -12.77 -2.37
CA SER A 47 22.37 -11.64 -2.38
C SER A 47 22.93 -10.46 -3.18
N LYS A 48 22.07 -9.75 -3.89
CA LYS A 48 22.42 -8.53 -4.64
C LYS A 48 21.42 -7.43 -4.32
N GLU A 49 21.93 -6.23 -4.14
CA GLU A 49 21.08 -5.04 -4.10
C GLU A 49 20.70 -4.66 -5.54
N ALA A 50 19.39 -4.66 -5.83
CA ALA A 50 18.84 -4.35 -7.14
C ALA A 50 17.92 -3.11 -7.12
N ARG A 51 17.69 -2.52 -5.95
CA ARG A 51 16.77 -1.41 -5.79
C ARG A 51 17.43 -0.11 -6.22
N LYS A 52 16.74 0.66 -7.06
CA LYS A 52 17.11 2.04 -7.40
C LYS A 52 16.97 2.99 -6.19
N TYR A 53 16.01 2.70 -5.30
CA TYR A 53 15.73 3.50 -4.10
C TYR A 53 15.70 2.60 -2.87
N ILE A 54 16.40 3.03 -1.81
CA ILE A 54 16.39 2.37 -0.51
C ILE A 54 15.83 3.37 0.51
N PHE A 55 14.58 3.16 0.91
CA PHE A 55 13.91 4.02 1.88
C PHE A 55 14.05 3.48 3.29
N ARG A 56 14.08 4.39 4.27
CA ARG A 56 13.94 4.01 5.67
C ARG A 56 12.47 3.81 5.97
N SER A 57 11.57 4.69 5.54
CA SER A 57 10.12 4.52 5.72
C SER A 57 9.38 4.69 4.39
N LEU A 58 8.16 4.16 4.29
CA LEU A 58 7.25 4.53 3.21
C LEU A 58 6.92 6.03 3.21
N ASP A 59 7.07 6.71 4.35
CA ASP A 59 6.96 8.18 4.45
C ASP A 59 7.94 8.90 3.52
N ASP A 60 9.13 8.34 3.30
CA ASP A 60 10.18 8.98 2.50
C ASP A 60 9.77 9.11 1.02
N ILE A 61 8.81 8.29 0.57
CA ILE A 61 8.28 8.29 -0.80
C ILE A 61 7.63 9.63 -1.15
N VAL A 62 7.08 10.35 -0.16
CA VAL A 62 6.45 11.65 -0.39
C VAL A 62 7.41 12.68 -1.00
N HIS A 63 8.73 12.51 -0.89
CA HIS A 63 9.72 13.45 -1.43
C HIS A 63 10.32 13.02 -2.78
N VAL A 64 10.03 11.80 -3.23
CA VAL A 64 10.66 11.23 -4.43
C VAL A 64 10.08 11.84 -5.69
N ASN A 65 10.94 12.42 -6.53
CA ASN A 65 10.54 13.00 -7.82
C ASN A 65 9.45 14.09 -7.68
N MET A 66 9.46 14.84 -6.57
CA MET A 66 8.57 15.96 -6.38
C MET A 66 8.94 17.07 -7.39
N VAL A 67 7.96 17.50 -8.17
CA VAL A 67 8.13 18.62 -9.12
C VAL A 67 8.17 19.92 -8.32
N MET A 68 9.28 20.64 -8.40
CA MET A 68 9.48 21.89 -7.65
C MET A 68 8.99 23.15 -8.39
N ASP A 69 8.56 22.99 -9.65
CA ASP A 69 8.07 24.09 -10.51
C ASP A 69 6.58 24.41 -10.30
N LEU A 70 5.95 23.82 -9.26
CA LEU A 70 4.58 24.12 -8.89
C LEU A 70 4.56 25.27 -7.88
N GLU A 71 3.64 26.21 -8.08
CA GLU A 71 3.47 27.37 -7.20
C GLU A 71 2.07 27.45 -6.59
N GLY A 72 1.96 28.16 -5.47
CA GLY A 72 0.68 28.48 -4.83
C GLY A 72 -0.19 27.25 -4.54
N SER A 73 -1.43 27.29 -5.04
CA SER A 73 -2.43 26.25 -4.79
C SER A 73 -2.06 24.90 -5.42
N ASP A 74 -1.32 24.88 -6.52
CA ASP A 74 -0.95 23.63 -7.20
C ASP A 74 0.08 22.85 -6.36
N LEU A 75 1.05 23.54 -5.78
CA LEU A 75 2.03 22.91 -4.88
C LEU A 75 1.38 22.34 -3.61
N LEU A 76 0.40 23.04 -3.05
CA LEU A 76 -0.33 22.57 -1.87
C LEU A 76 -1.19 21.34 -2.18
N ALA A 77 -1.87 21.35 -3.34
CA ALA A 77 -2.64 20.21 -3.81
C ALA A 77 -1.75 18.98 -4.05
N GLU A 78 -0.61 19.13 -4.75
CA GLU A 78 0.35 18.04 -4.98
C GLU A 78 0.87 17.45 -3.66
N LYS A 79 1.19 18.31 -2.67
CA LYS A 79 1.63 17.85 -1.35
C LYS A 79 0.53 17.07 -0.62
N ALA A 80 -0.73 17.49 -0.74
CA ALA A 80 -1.86 16.79 -0.15
C ALA A 80 -2.10 15.43 -0.83
N ASP A 81 -2.04 15.40 -2.17
CA ASP A 81 -2.24 14.18 -2.96
C ASP A 81 -1.21 13.11 -2.65
N ARG A 82 0.07 13.50 -2.59
CA ARG A 82 1.16 12.58 -2.25
C ARG A 82 1.04 12.04 -0.83
N ARG A 83 0.53 12.82 0.13
CA ARG A 83 0.28 12.35 1.50
C ARG A 83 -0.80 11.28 1.53
N GLU A 84 -1.89 11.50 0.82
CA GLU A 84 -2.98 10.52 0.71
C GLU A 84 -2.57 9.27 -0.06
N PHE A 85 -1.71 9.41 -1.08
CA PHE A 85 -1.09 8.28 -1.77
C PHE A 85 -0.26 7.42 -0.82
N VAL A 86 0.66 8.03 -0.06
CA VAL A 86 1.50 7.30 0.90
C VAL A 86 0.66 6.65 2.00
N SER A 87 -0.40 7.33 2.46
CA SER A 87 -1.36 6.78 3.42
C SER A 87 -2.03 5.50 2.89
N LEU A 88 -2.51 5.53 1.65
CA LEU A 88 -3.08 4.34 1.00
C LEU A 88 -2.04 3.24 0.82
N LEU A 89 -0.85 3.59 0.31
CA LEU A 89 0.24 2.65 0.04
C LEU A 89 0.67 1.92 1.31
N LYS A 90 0.75 2.63 2.44
CA LYS A 90 1.03 2.01 3.75
C LYS A 90 0.00 0.94 4.11
N LYS A 91 -1.29 1.23 3.93
CA LYS A 91 -2.37 0.27 4.22
C LYS A 91 -2.37 -0.93 3.27
N MET A 92 -1.98 -0.73 2.01
CA MET A 92 -1.82 -1.81 1.02
C MET A 92 -0.61 -2.70 1.29
N LEU A 93 0.49 -2.12 1.76
CA LEU A 93 1.74 -2.82 2.03
C LEU A 93 1.86 -3.28 3.49
N LEU A 94 0.77 -3.28 4.25
CA LEU A 94 0.73 -3.88 5.57
C LEU A 94 1.12 -5.36 5.47
N ILE A 95 2.06 -5.74 6.34
CA ILE A 95 2.64 -7.09 6.37
C ILE A 95 1.57 -8.09 6.82
N ASP A 96 0.84 -7.73 7.86
CA ASP A 96 -0.32 -8.50 8.32
C ASP A 96 -1.45 -8.38 7.30
N ALA A 97 -1.89 -9.52 6.79
CA ALA A 97 -2.94 -9.59 5.78
C ALA A 97 -4.32 -9.24 6.35
N ASP A 98 -4.55 -9.54 7.63
CA ASP A 98 -5.84 -9.31 8.28
C ASP A 98 -6.07 -7.82 8.56
N LEU A 99 -4.99 -7.04 8.64
CA LEU A 99 -5.02 -5.59 8.81
C LEU A 99 -4.89 -4.83 7.47
N ARG A 100 -4.59 -5.53 6.38
CA ARG A 100 -4.38 -4.92 5.07
C ARG A 100 -5.70 -4.41 4.50
N ILE A 101 -5.67 -3.23 3.88
CA ILE A 101 -6.87 -2.66 3.25
C ILE A 101 -7.43 -3.59 2.16
N THR A 102 -8.74 -3.75 2.16
CA THR A 102 -9.46 -4.51 1.14
C THR A 102 -9.66 -3.68 -0.15
N PRO A 103 -9.99 -4.30 -1.29
CA PRO A 103 -10.34 -3.56 -2.51
C PRO A 103 -11.51 -2.60 -2.31
N ALA A 104 -12.53 -3.00 -1.55
CA ALA A 104 -13.70 -2.16 -1.29
C ALA A 104 -13.33 -0.92 -0.44
N GLU A 105 -12.51 -1.10 0.60
CA GLU A 105 -12.02 0.03 1.41
C GLU A 105 -11.07 0.94 0.62
N THR A 106 -10.27 0.37 -0.28
CA THR A 106 -9.39 1.12 -1.19
C THR A 106 -10.19 2.09 -2.05
N LEU A 107 -11.30 1.62 -2.64
CA LEU A 107 -12.17 2.48 -3.46
C LEU A 107 -12.79 3.64 -2.66
N ASN A 108 -12.93 3.48 -1.35
CA ASN A 108 -13.44 4.50 -0.44
C ASN A 108 -12.34 5.41 0.13
N HIS A 109 -11.06 5.14 -0.14
CA HIS A 109 -9.96 5.94 0.39
C HIS A 109 -9.97 7.38 -0.14
N SER A 110 -9.54 8.34 0.68
CA SER A 110 -9.48 9.77 0.31
C SER A 110 -8.63 10.05 -0.92
N PHE A 111 -7.57 9.26 -1.14
CA PHE A 111 -6.76 9.27 -2.37
C PHE A 111 -7.61 8.93 -3.62
N VAL A 112 -8.31 7.80 -3.61
CA VAL A 112 -9.10 7.32 -4.77
C VAL A 112 -10.33 8.19 -5.00
N THR A 113 -11.00 8.61 -3.93
CA THR A 113 -12.19 9.47 -3.99
C THR A 113 -11.86 10.94 -4.24
N MET A 114 -10.58 11.32 -4.19
CA MET A 114 -10.07 12.68 -4.37
C MET A 114 -10.64 13.73 -3.40
N LYS A 115 -11.24 13.31 -2.28
CA LYS A 115 -11.90 14.23 -1.33
C LYS A 115 -10.96 15.31 -0.78
N HIS A 116 -9.70 14.94 -0.56
CA HIS A 116 -8.66 15.81 -0.03
C HIS A 116 -8.24 16.93 -1.00
N LEU A 117 -8.62 16.85 -2.29
CA LEU A 117 -8.34 17.88 -3.29
C LEU A 117 -9.42 18.96 -3.35
N LEU A 118 -10.58 18.73 -2.73
CA LEU A 118 -11.69 19.70 -2.72
C LEU A 118 -11.32 21.02 -2.03
N ASP A 119 -10.32 21.00 -1.16
CA ASP A 119 -9.80 22.18 -0.46
C ASP A 119 -8.96 23.09 -1.36
N PHE A 120 -8.67 22.68 -2.61
CA PHE A 120 -7.84 23.41 -3.57
C PHE A 120 -8.58 23.72 -4.89
N PRO A 121 -9.73 24.42 -4.87
CA PRO A 121 -10.57 24.65 -6.05
C PRO A 121 -9.92 25.53 -7.12
N HIS A 122 -8.86 26.25 -6.78
CA HIS A 122 -8.13 27.13 -7.70
C HIS A 122 -7.02 26.43 -8.47
N SER A 123 -6.68 25.18 -8.11
CA SER A 123 -5.66 24.39 -8.82
C SER A 123 -6.17 23.93 -10.18
N ASN A 124 -5.43 24.23 -11.25
CA ASN A 124 -5.77 23.77 -12.60
C ASN A 124 -5.58 22.25 -12.72
N GLN A 125 -4.57 21.71 -12.03
CA GLN A 125 -4.30 20.28 -11.99
C GLN A 125 -5.46 19.53 -11.33
N VAL A 126 -5.94 19.99 -10.18
CA VAL A 126 -7.08 19.38 -9.47
C VAL A 126 -8.32 19.32 -10.36
N LYS A 127 -8.65 20.40 -11.07
CA LYS A 127 -9.79 20.43 -12.02
C LYS A 127 -9.65 19.38 -13.11
N SER A 128 -8.45 19.26 -13.70
CA SER A 128 -8.16 18.26 -14.73
C SER A 128 -8.30 16.83 -14.18
N CYS A 129 -7.77 16.56 -12.99
CA CYS A 129 -7.88 15.26 -12.35
C CYS A 129 -9.35 14.87 -12.11
N PHE A 130 -10.18 15.80 -11.63
CA PHE A 130 -11.62 15.53 -11.45
C PHE A 130 -12.31 15.22 -12.78
N HIS A 131 -11.98 15.95 -13.84
CA HIS A 131 -12.52 15.69 -15.17
C HIS A 131 -12.15 14.30 -15.71
N ILE A 132 -10.89 13.89 -15.56
CA ILE A 132 -10.42 12.57 -15.98
C ILE A 132 -11.11 11.46 -15.18
N MET A 133 -11.23 11.65 -13.86
CA MET A 133 -11.80 10.65 -12.96
C MET A 133 -13.33 10.55 -13.05
N ASP A 134 -14.00 11.54 -13.62
CA ASP A 134 -15.45 11.50 -13.84
C ASP A 134 -15.86 10.36 -14.79
N VAL A 135 -14.99 10.00 -15.75
CA VAL A 135 -15.19 8.86 -16.66
C VAL A 135 -15.35 7.54 -15.91
N CYS A 136 -14.69 7.40 -14.76
CA CYS A 136 -14.78 6.21 -13.92
C CYS A 136 -16.11 6.13 -13.15
N LYS A 137 -16.76 7.27 -12.86
CA LYS A 137 -18.03 7.32 -12.12
C LYS A 137 -19.22 6.83 -12.94
N CYS A 138 -19.20 6.99 -14.27
CA CYS A 138 -20.28 6.54 -15.15
C CYS A 138 -20.51 5.02 -15.18
N ARG A 139 -19.50 4.21 -14.80
CA ARG A 139 -19.64 2.74 -14.86
C ARG A 139 -20.28 2.13 -13.62
N SER A 140 -20.32 2.84 -12.49
CA SER A 140 -20.93 2.32 -11.25
C SER A 140 -22.44 2.14 -11.28
N ASN A 141 -23.13 2.95 -12.07
CA ASN A 141 -24.59 2.92 -12.08
C ASN A 141 -25.18 1.87 -13.04
N LEU A 142 -24.38 1.18 -13.87
CA LEU A 142 -24.91 0.17 -14.80
C LEU A 142 -25.00 -1.24 -14.20
N TYR A 143 -24.17 -1.59 -13.22
CA TYR A 143 -24.24 -2.92 -12.61
C TYR A 143 -25.29 -3.03 -11.50
N ASP A 144 -25.63 -1.92 -10.83
CA ASP A 144 -26.64 -1.93 -9.76
C ASP A 144 -28.09 -2.06 -10.28
N LEU A 145 -28.36 -1.71 -11.55
CA LEU A 145 -29.70 -1.89 -12.14
C LEU A 145 -29.97 -3.28 -12.73
N SER A 146 -28.96 -4.15 -12.85
CA SER A 146 -29.18 -5.47 -13.49
C SER A 146 -29.48 -6.61 -12.51
N ASN A 147 -29.30 -6.41 -11.20
CA ASN A 147 -29.49 -7.48 -10.20
C ASN A 147 -30.84 -7.41 -9.45
N GLY A 148 -31.78 -6.56 -9.91
CA GLY A 148 -33.05 -6.32 -9.23
C GLY A 148 -34.24 -7.16 -9.69
N ASN A 149 -34.10 -8.07 -10.68
CA ASN A 149 -35.24 -8.84 -11.21
C ASN A 149 -34.85 -10.27 -11.57
N LYS A 150 -35.03 -11.21 -10.63
CA LYS A 150 -35.55 -12.57 -10.89
C LYS A 150 -35.90 -13.29 -9.59
N THR A 151 -37.15 -13.06 -9.18
CA THR A 151 -38.14 -14.06 -8.76
C THR A 151 -37.67 -15.41 -8.20
N SER A 152 -38.07 -15.64 -6.95
CA SER A 152 -38.43 -16.92 -6.33
C SER A 152 -38.63 -18.09 -7.30
N LEU A 153 -37.89 -19.16 -7.07
CA LEU A 153 -38.32 -20.53 -7.40
C LEU A 153 -37.94 -21.44 -6.23
N MET A 154 -38.95 -21.79 -5.42
CA MET A 154 -38.92 -22.96 -4.55
C MET A 154 -39.07 -24.24 -5.39
N ARG A 155 -38.14 -25.19 -5.17
CA ARG A 155 -38.31 -26.67 -5.04
C ARG A 155 -38.92 -27.46 -6.22
N PRO A 156 -38.75 -28.80 -6.32
CA PRO A 156 -38.84 -29.84 -5.26
C PRO A 156 -37.57 -30.08 -4.44
#